data_AF-I2QRQ2-F1
#
_entry.id   AF-I2QRQ2-F1
#
_cell.length_a   1.000
_cell.length_b   1.000
_cell.length_c   1.000
_cell.angle_alpha   90.00
_cell.angle_beta   90.00
_cell.angle_gamma   90.00
#
_symmetry.space_group_name_H-M   'P 1'
#
loop_
_entity.id
_entity.type
_entity.pdbx_description
1 polymer ?
#
loop_
_entity_poly.entity_id
_entity_poly.type
_entity_poly.pdbx_seq_one_letter_code
_entity_poly.pdbx_strand_id
1 'polypeptide(L)'
;MQHPVSAPSGVTAPNHADRIGFAQLTRRAFEGGDLHPLRERLLARIEEGTAEAGEGLDLSLIAQLLGEKEAGLVIQTEVLSFHQLFRTPCAAPKPRLRVLALAADIDMGGNTPIDFLLEDSDIELLTLYVVKGIGLPETLPEHDVAIVIASDSEECREALALIEKAAPHWPRPLLNRPDLIGNLDRDKLYRLLAGVPGLDISVTAPATRAQLSELSQGKIVCEEITGELRFPMIVRPRGTHAGVGLAKLDDAGALAAYLAERQEQDFFVARFVDYASPDGLYRKYRLAMVDGKPYACHMAIADRWDIWYLNAFMAFSEEKRAEEAAFMLEFDHAFAARHKIALDEMSRRVGLDYFIVDCAENQKRELLVFEADNTAVVHNMDPPAVFPYKPPQMRKIFAAFTAMLSRHARAGEESAA
;
A
#
# COMPACT_ATOMS: atom_id res chain seq x y z
N MET A 1 -28.39 -15.54 -57.77
CA MET A 1 -28.35 -15.98 -56.36
C MET A 1 -26.95 -15.72 -55.84
N GLN A 2 -26.75 -14.59 -55.17
CA GLN A 2 -25.52 -14.26 -54.45
C GLN A 2 -25.91 -14.19 -52.97
N HIS A 3 -25.35 -15.08 -52.15
CA HIS A 3 -25.45 -14.97 -50.70
C HIS A 3 -24.37 -13.99 -50.24
N PRO A 4 -24.68 -12.97 -49.42
CA PRO A 4 -23.65 -12.21 -48.73
C PRO A 4 -23.14 -13.04 -47.56
N VAL A 5 -21.83 -13.17 -47.47
CA VAL A 5 -21.13 -13.64 -46.28
C VAL A 5 -21.24 -12.55 -45.23
N SER A 6 -22.02 -12.79 -44.19
CA SER A 6 -22.02 -11.96 -42.98
C SER A 6 -20.68 -12.14 -42.27
N ALA A 7 -19.88 -11.07 -42.23
CA ALA A 7 -18.74 -11.01 -41.33
C ALA A 7 -19.25 -10.94 -39.87
N PRO A 8 -18.68 -11.71 -38.93
CA PRO A 8 -18.97 -11.49 -37.53
C PRO A 8 -18.23 -10.23 -37.08
N SER A 9 -18.99 -9.13 -36.94
CA SER A 9 -18.59 -8.01 -36.09
C SER A 9 -18.61 -8.47 -34.64
N GLY A 10 -17.51 -9.06 -34.19
CA GLY A 10 -17.27 -9.41 -32.80
C GLY A 10 -15.98 -8.74 -32.35
N VAL A 11 -16.09 -7.56 -31.75
CA VAL A 11 -15.04 -7.07 -30.84
C VAL A 11 -15.00 -8.11 -29.73
N THR A 12 -14.00 -9.00 -29.75
CA THR A 12 -13.78 -9.98 -28.68
C THR A 12 -13.50 -9.19 -27.41
N ALA A 13 -14.50 -9.07 -26.53
CA ALA A 13 -14.29 -8.56 -25.20
C ALA A 13 -13.13 -9.36 -24.57
N PRO A 14 -12.14 -8.69 -23.94
CA PRO A 14 -11.06 -9.42 -23.30
C PRO A 14 -11.62 -10.39 -22.28
N ASN A 15 -11.17 -11.64 -22.38
CA ASN A 15 -11.60 -12.73 -21.52
C ASN A 15 -11.01 -12.52 -20.12
N HIS A 16 -11.77 -11.90 -19.21
CA HIS A 16 -11.39 -11.84 -17.79
C HIS A 16 -11.79 -13.15 -17.09
N ALA A 17 -11.09 -13.47 -16.00
CA ALA A 17 -11.48 -14.59 -15.12
C ALA A 17 -12.05 -14.04 -13.81
N ASP A 18 -13.20 -14.57 -13.39
CA ASP A 18 -13.83 -14.17 -12.14
C ASP A 18 -13.08 -14.76 -10.94
N ARG A 19 -13.00 -13.96 -9.86
CA ARG A 19 -12.39 -14.39 -8.60
C ARG A 19 -13.18 -13.89 -7.40
N ILE A 20 -12.92 -14.48 -6.24
CA ILE A 20 -13.43 -14.06 -4.93
C ILE A 20 -12.79 -12.71 -4.54
N GLY A 21 -11.49 -12.56 -4.80
CA GLY A 21 -10.79 -11.29 -4.61
C GLY A 21 -10.15 -11.12 -3.22
N PHE A 22 -9.33 -10.08 -3.11
CA PHE A 22 -8.45 -9.88 -1.95
C PHE A 22 -9.24 -9.60 -0.67
N ALA A 23 -10.14 -8.62 -0.74
CA ALA A 23 -10.88 -8.15 0.43
C ALA A 23 -11.69 -9.27 1.10
N GLN A 24 -12.41 -10.07 0.32
CA GLN A 24 -13.25 -11.15 0.86
C GLN A 24 -12.43 -12.28 1.49
N LEU A 25 -11.32 -12.69 0.87
CA LEU A 25 -10.47 -13.77 1.38
C LEU A 25 -9.73 -13.33 2.65
N THR A 26 -9.17 -12.12 2.65
CA THR A 26 -8.50 -11.57 3.83
C THR A 26 -9.49 -11.33 4.97
N ARG A 27 -10.72 -10.88 4.70
CA ARG A 27 -11.77 -10.74 5.71
C ARG A 27 -12.10 -12.06 6.39
N ARG A 28 -12.29 -13.12 5.61
CA ARG A 28 -12.53 -14.48 6.16
C ARG A 28 -11.38 -14.93 7.05
N ALA A 29 -10.13 -14.74 6.64
CA ALA A 29 -8.97 -15.07 7.45
C ALA A 29 -8.90 -14.21 8.74
N PHE A 30 -9.13 -12.90 8.61
CA PHE A 30 -9.04 -11.93 9.70
C PHE A 30 -10.09 -12.17 10.79
N GLU A 31 -11.31 -12.56 10.40
CA GLU A 31 -12.41 -12.88 11.31
C GLU A 31 -12.27 -14.27 11.96
N GLY A 32 -11.13 -14.96 11.76
CA GLY A 32 -10.85 -16.29 12.30
C GLY A 32 -11.54 -17.43 11.53
N GLY A 33 -12.04 -17.17 10.33
CA GLY A 33 -12.61 -18.16 9.44
C GLY A 33 -11.54 -19.10 8.89
N ASP A 34 -11.86 -20.40 8.85
CA ASP A 34 -10.95 -21.41 8.31
C ASP A 34 -10.95 -21.38 6.78
N LEU A 35 -9.79 -21.05 6.19
CA LEU A 35 -9.59 -21.06 4.74
C LEU A 35 -9.25 -22.45 4.17
N HIS A 36 -8.91 -23.44 5.02
CA HIS A 36 -8.52 -24.78 4.55
C HIS A 36 -9.60 -25.47 3.71
N PRO A 37 -10.91 -25.45 4.07
CA PRO A 37 -11.94 -26.08 3.24
C PRO A 37 -12.04 -25.47 1.84
N LEU A 38 -11.85 -24.15 1.74
CA LEU A 38 -11.82 -23.46 0.46
C LEU A 38 -10.57 -23.84 -0.35
N ARG A 39 -9.40 -23.86 0.30
CA ARG A 39 -8.13 -24.30 -0.29
C ARG A 39 -8.24 -25.71 -0.88
N GLU A 40 -8.71 -26.68 -0.10
CA GLU A 40 -8.85 -28.08 -0.54
C GLU A 40 -9.79 -28.22 -1.73
N ARG A 41 -10.90 -27.46 -1.73
CA ARG A 41 -11.82 -27.43 -2.86
C ARG A 41 -11.16 -26.88 -4.13
N LEU A 42 -10.38 -25.81 -4.02
CA LEU A 42 -9.69 -25.22 -5.17
C LEU A 42 -8.57 -26.15 -5.69
N LEU A 43 -7.83 -26.80 -4.79
CA LEU A 43 -6.82 -27.81 -5.14
C LEU A 43 -7.45 -28.97 -5.91
N ALA A 44 -8.57 -29.52 -5.43
CA ALA A 44 -9.28 -30.60 -6.13
C ALA A 44 -9.69 -30.20 -7.56
N ARG A 45 -10.17 -28.97 -7.77
CA ARG A 45 -10.49 -28.47 -9.12
C ARG A 45 -9.26 -28.35 -10.02
N ILE A 46 -8.10 -27.97 -9.46
CA ILE A 46 -6.84 -27.93 -10.22
C ILE A 46 -6.41 -29.35 -10.62
N GLU A 47 -6.47 -30.31 -9.68
CA GLU A 47 -6.14 -31.72 -9.95
C GLU A 47 -7.06 -32.35 -11.01
N GLU A 48 -8.34 -31.97 -11.01
CA GLU A 48 -9.32 -32.39 -12.02
C GLU A 48 -9.19 -31.66 -13.37
N GLY A 49 -8.34 -30.62 -13.46
CA GLY A 49 -8.19 -29.79 -14.65
C GLY A 49 -9.42 -28.93 -14.96
N THR A 50 -10.26 -28.64 -13.96
CA THR A 50 -11.51 -27.87 -14.09
C THR A 50 -11.43 -26.47 -13.48
N ALA A 51 -10.30 -26.11 -12.85
CA ALA A 51 -10.10 -24.80 -12.25
C ALA A 51 -9.98 -23.69 -13.31
N GLU A 52 -10.63 -22.57 -13.05
CA GLU A 52 -10.46 -21.35 -13.84
C GLU A 52 -9.26 -20.53 -13.34
N ALA A 53 -8.75 -19.61 -14.16
CA ALA A 53 -7.58 -18.80 -13.79
C ALA A 53 -7.81 -18.01 -12.49
N GLY A 54 -9.01 -17.45 -12.29
CA GLY A 54 -9.34 -16.68 -11.09
C GLY A 54 -9.33 -17.53 -9.81
N GLU A 55 -9.70 -18.81 -9.92
CA GLU A 55 -9.61 -19.77 -8.82
C GLU A 55 -8.17 -20.13 -8.48
N GLY A 56 -7.30 -20.28 -9.49
CA GLY A 56 -5.87 -20.43 -9.28
C GLY A 56 -5.26 -19.21 -8.57
N LEU A 57 -5.67 -18.00 -8.95
CA LEU A 57 -5.19 -16.77 -8.32
C LEU A 57 -5.70 -16.61 -6.87
N ASP A 58 -6.92 -17.04 -6.58
CA ASP A 58 -7.44 -17.09 -5.22
C ASP A 58 -6.73 -18.14 -4.36
N LEU A 59 -6.41 -19.31 -4.93
CA LEU A 59 -5.60 -20.32 -4.24
C LEU A 59 -4.21 -19.79 -3.88
N SER A 60 -3.56 -19.07 -4.82
CA SER A 60 -2.30 -18.38 -4.55
C SER A 60 -2.44 -17.45 -3.34
N LEU A 61 -3.47 -16.60 -3.31
CA LEU A 61 -3.70 -15.69 -2.19
C LEU A 61 -3.95 -16.43 -0.87
N ILE A 62 -4.76 -17.50 -0.89
CA ILE A 62 -5.03 -18.31 0.31
C ILE A 62 -3.74 -18.93 0.85
N ALA A 63 -2.88 -19.50 -0.01
CA ALA A 63 -1.60 -20.06 0.41
C ALA A 63 -0.73 -19.00 1.12
N GLN A 64 -0.65 -17.80 0.54
CA GLN A 64 0.08 -16.69 1.16
C GLN A 64 -0.54 -16.25 2.49
N LEU A 65 -1.89 -16.20 2.62
CA LEU A 65 -2.61 -15.87 3.87
C LEU A 65 -2.37 -16.90 4.97
N LEU A 66 -2.12 -18.17 4.60
CA LEU A 66 -1.77 -19.25 5.52
C LEU A 66 -0.27 -19.29 5.86
N GLY A 67 0.53 -18.33 5.38
CA GLY A 67 1.96 -18.24 5.64
C GLY A 67 2.85 -19.00 4.64
N GLU A 68 2.26 -19.61 3.61
CA GLU A 68 2.97 -20.37 2.57
C GLU A 68 3.34 -19.45 1.39
N LYS A 69 4.08 -18.35 1.68
CA LYS A 69 4.39 -17.30 0.69
C LYS A 69 4.98 -17.86 -0.61
N GLU A 70 6.02 -18.67 -0.53
CA GLU A 70 6.72 -19.24 -1.69
C GLU A 70 5.79 -20.11 -2.55
N ALA A 71 5.00 -20.98 -1.93
CA ALA A 71 4.04 -21.82 -2.64
C ALA A 71 2.98 -20.99 -3.36
N GLY A 72 2.46 -19.95 -2.67
CA GLY A 72 1.52 -19.01 -3.27
C GLY A 72 2.10 -18.27 -4.47
N LEU A 73 3.36 -17.84 -4.42
CA LEU A 73 4.03 -17.15 -5.55
C LEU A 73 4.25 -18.09 -6.74
N VAL A 74 4.56 -19.37 -6.51
CA VAL A 74 4.66 -20.37 -7.58
C VAL A 74 3.32 -20.53 -8.30
N ILE A 75 2.22 -20.66 -7.55
CA ILE A 75 0.86 -20.75 -8.12
C ILE A 75 0.52 -19.48 -8.90
N GLN A 76 0.85 -18.30 -8.34
CA GLN A 76 0.62 -17.02 -9.01
C GLN A 76 1.33 -16.96 -10.37
N THR A 77 2.62 -17.28 -10.37
CA THR A 77 3.46 -17.25 -11.58
C THR A 77 2.90 -18.15 -12.67
N GLU A 78 2.49 -19.36 -12.31
CA GLU A 78 1.89 -20.31 -13.25
C GLU A 78 0.59 -19.75 -13.85
N VAL A 79 -0.33 -19.26 -13.01
CA VAL A 79 -1.60 -18.67 -13.46
C VAL A 79 -1.38 -17.47 -14.38
N LEU A 80 -0.47 -16.57 -13.99
CA LEU A 80 -0.16 -15.35 -14.74
C LEU A 80 0.57 -15.62 -16.07
N SER A 81 1.15 -16.80 -16.25
CA SER A 81 1.79 -17.20 -17.52
C SER A 81 0.78 -17.39 -18.65
N PHE A 82 -0.49 -17.68 -18.33
CA PHE A 82 -1.55 -17.90 -19.33
C PHE A 82 -2.77 -16.98 -19.16
N HIS A 83 -2.89 -16.23 -18.07
CA HIS A 83 -4.02 -15.32 -17.84
C HIS A 83 -3.65 -14.10 -16.97
N GLN A 84 -3.85 -12.87 -17.47
CA GLN A 84 -3.43 -11.64 -16.77
C GLN A 84 -4.58 -10.76 -16.26
N LEU A 85 -5.83 -10.99 -16.71
CA LEU A 85 -6.97 -10.11 -16.42
C LEU A 85 -8.01 -10.80 -15.54
N PHE A 86 -8.26 -10.25 -14.36
CA PHE A 86 -9.16 -10.80 -13.36
C PHE A 86 -10.25 -9.82 -13.00
N ARG A 87 -11.44 -10.32 -12.69
CA ARG A 87 -12.56 -9.49 -12.22
C ARG A 87 -12.92 -9.83 -10.79
N THR A 88 -13.01 -8.81 -9.94
CA THR A 88 -13.78 -8.90 -8.69
C THR A 88 -15.19 -8.37 -8.96
N PRO A 89 -16.25 -9.20 -8.84
CA PRO A 89 -17.62 -8.74 -9.07
C PRO A 89 -18.05 -7.66 -8.07
N CYS A 90 -18.75 -6.62 -8.56
CA CYS A 90 -19.36 -5.61 -7.70
C CYS A 90 -20.75 -6.03 -7.20
N ALA A 91 -21.31 -5.28 -6.25
CA ALA A 91 -22.63 -5.60 -5.67
C ALA A 91 -23.80 -5.41 -6.65
N ALA A 92 -23.60 -4.67 -7.74
CA ALA A 92 -24.62 -4.35 -8.72
C ALA A 92 -24.57 -5.28 -9.95
N PRO A 93 -25.72 -5.74 -10.50
CA PRO A 93 -25.74 -6.54 -11.73
C PRO A 93 -25.18 -5.82 -12.97
N LYS A 94 -25.25 -4.49 -12.97
CA LYS A 94 -24.64 -3.62 -13.97
C LYS A 94 -23.78 -2.59 -13.24
N PRO A 95 -22.46 -2.54 -13.46
CA PRO A 95 -21.62 -1.57 -12.80
C PRO A 95 -21.94 -0.16 -13.30
N ARG A 96 -21.85 0.80 -12.38
CA ARG A 96 -21.91 2.23 -12.70
C ARG A 96 -20.59 2.73 -13.28
N LEU A 97 -19.48 2.11 -12.86
CA LEU A 97 -18.12 2.46 -13.26
C LEU A 97 -17.27 1.19 -13.33
N ARG A 98 -16.32 1.15 -14.26
CA ARG A 98 -15.27 0.13 -14.36
C ARG A 98 -13.90 0.74 -14.06
N VAL A 99 -13.22 0.17 -13.07
CA VAL A 99 -11.86 0.54 -12.70
C VAL A 99 -10.90 -0.54 -13.17
N LEU A 100 -9.84 -0.14 -13.87
CA LEU A 100 -8.74 -1.01 -14.25
C LEU A 100 -7.54 -0.78 -13.31
N ALA A 101 -7.30 -1.71 -12.40
CA ALA A 101 -6.12 -1.72 -11.55
C ALA A 101 -4.93 -2.37 -12.27
N LEU A 102 -3.83 -1.64 -12.38
CA LEU A 102 -2.58 -2.15 -12.95
C LEU A 102 -1.68 -2.64 -11.81
N ALA A 103 -1.53 -3.97 -11.73
CA ALA A 103 -0.81 -4.67 -10.68
C ALA A 103 0.53 -5.23 -11.19
N ALA A 104 1.48 -5.45 -10.27
CA ALA A 104 2.67 -6.25 -10.53
C ALA A 104 2.46 -7.71 -10.05
N ASP A 105 3.22 -8.65 -10.63
CA ASP A 105 3.33 -10.04 -10.20
C ASP A 105 4.20 -10.17 -8.95
N ILE A 106 3.66 -9.68 -7.83
CA ILE A 106 4.32 -9.65 -6.53
C ILE A 106 3.43 -10.30 -5.46
N ASP A 107 4.02 -10.56 -4.29
CA ASP A 107 3.28 -11.07 -3.14
C ASP A 107 2.11 -10.14 -2.73
N MET A 108 1.23 -10.68 -1.90
CA MET A 108 -0.03 -10.04 -1.52
C MET A 108 0.12 -8.61 -0.98
N GLY A 109 1.28 -8.25 -0.40
CA GLY A 109 1.54 -6.93 0.18
C GLY A 109 2.13 -5.91 -0.80
N GLY A 110 2.48 -6.34 -2.02
CA GLY A 110 3.15 -5.51 -3.02
C GLY A 110 2.22 -4.74 -3.95
N ASN A 111 0.90 -4.97 -3.87
CA ASN A 111 -0.10 -4.19 -4.59
C ASN A 111 -1.12 -3.57 -3.63
N THR A 112 -1.56 -2.34 -3.88
CA THR A 112 -2.63 -1.69 -3.11
C THR A 112 -3.92 -2.49 -3.22
N PRO A 113 -4.50 -2.98 -2.10
CA PRO A 113 -5.71 -3.79 -2.14
C PRO A 113 -6.95 -2.87 -2.23
N ILE A 114 -7.11 -2.16 -3.35
CA ILE A 114 -8.22 -1.21 -3.56
C ILE A 114 -9.59 -1.89 -3.55
N ASP A 115 -9.63 -3.22 -3.66
CA ASP A 115 -10.84 -4.04 -3.49
C ASP A 115 -11.50 -3.79 -2.12
N PHE A 116 -10.73 -3.51 -1.05
CA PHE A 116 -11.30 -3.10 0.25
C PHE A 116 -12.04 -1.76 0.18
N LEU A 117 -11.53 -0.83 -0.65
CA LEU A 117 -12.10 0.51 -0.80
C LEU A 117 -13.36 0.51 -1.67
N LEU A 118 -13.58 -0.57 -2.42
CA LEU A 118 -14.70 -0.78 -3.33
C LEU A 118 -15.75 -1.76 -2.79
N GLU A 119 -15.55 -2.32 -1.58
CA GLU A 119 -16.53 -3.20 -0.92
C GLU A 119 -17.91 -2.54 -0.89
N ASP A 120 -18.95 -3.33 -1.23
CA ASP A 120 -20.36 -2.93 -1.30
C ASP A 120 -20.68 -1.79 -2.31
N SER A 121 -19.72 -1.39 -3.15
CA SER A 121 -19.94 -0.37 -4.17
C SER A 121 -20.54 -0.95 -5.47
N ASP A 122 -21.01 -0.04 -6.33
CA ASP A 122 -21.49 -0.34 -7.68
C ASP A 122 -20.38 -0.22 -8.75
N ILE A 123 -19.11 -0.30 -8.32
CA ILE A 123 -17.93 -0.16 -9.18
C ILE A 123 -17.32 -1.55 -9.42
N GLU A 124 -17.20 -1.94 -10.69
CA GLU A 124 -16.54 -3.20 -11.08
C GLU A 124 -15.02 -3.00 -11.11
N LEU A 125 -14.29 -3.92 -10.48
CA LEU A 125 -12.84 -3.93 -10.47
C LEU A 125 -12.31 -4.98 -11.46
N LEU A 126 -11.53 -4.51 -12.41
CA LEU A 126 -10.68 -5.34 -13.25
C LEU A 126 -9.23 -5.16 -12.79
N THR A 127 -8.55 -6.26 -12.47
CA THR A 127 -7.12 -6.26 -12.13
C THR A 127 -6.34 -6.87 -13.28
N LEU A 128 -5.46 -6.07 -13.88
CA LEU A 128 -4.54 -6.48 -14.93
C LEU A 128 -3.13 -6.58 -14.34
N TYR A 129 -2.57 -7.79 -14.33
CA TYR A 129 -1.19 -8.03 -13.92
C TYR A 129 -0.25 -7.75 -15.08
N VAL A 130 0.65 -6.78 -14.89
CA VAL A 130 1.71 -6.43 -15.83
C VAL A 130 2.94 -7.27 -15.49
N VAL A 131 3.08 -8.39 -16.19
CA VAL A 131 4.09 -9.42 -15.88
C VAL A 131 5.36 -9.15 -16.68
N LYS A 132 6.51 -9.34 -16.04
CA LYS A 132 7.83 -9.30 -16.68
C LYS A 132 7.89 -10.21 -17.93
N GLY A 133 8.39 -9.68 -19.03
CA GLY A 133 8.54 -10.42 -20.29
C GLY A 133 7.26 -10.66 -21.10
N ILE A 134 6.07 -10.53 -20.49
CA ILE A 134 4.78 -10.60 -21.18
C ILE A 134 4.27 -9.19 -21.53
N GLY A 135 4.32 -8.28 -20.56
CA GLY A 135 3.90 -6.89 -20.72
C GLY A 135 2.39 -6.68 -20.68
N LEU A 136 1.93 -5.59 -21.29
CA LEU A 136 0.52 -5.24 -21.43
C LEU A 136 -0.10 -5.99 -22.62
N PRO A 137 -1.39 -6.38 -22.54
CA PRO A 137 -2.09 -6.98 -23.66
C PRO A 137 -2.24 -5.97 -24.80
N GLU A 138 -2.30 -6.45 -26.05
CA GLU A 138 -2.46 -5.60 -27.24
C GLU A 138 -3.76 -4.79 -27.21
N THR A 139 -4.83 -5.36 -26.66
CA THR A 139 -6.12 -4.71 -26.46
C THR A 139 -6.41 -4.62 -24.97
N LEU A 140 -6.58 -3.40 -24.47
CA LEU A 140 -6.99 -3.15 -23.09
C LEU A 140 -8.48 -3.45 -22.90
N PRO A 141 -8.91 -3.91 -21.71
CA PRO A 141 -10.33 -4.01 -21.39
C PRO A 141 -11.00 -2.64 -21.39
N GLU A 142 -12.28 -2.60 -21.73
CA GLU A 142 -13.10 -1.40 -21.56
C GLU A 142 -13.11 -0.99 -20.09
N HIS A 143 -12.70 0.25 -19.81
CA HIS A 143 -12.65 0.83 -18.48
C HIS A 143 -12.92 2.34 -18.56
N ASP A 144 -13.34 2.91 -17.45
CA ASP A 144 -13.63 4.34 -17.34
C ASP A 144 -12.45 5.10 -16.71
N VAL A 145 -11.70 4.44 -15.82
CA VAL A 145 -10.51 4.96 -15.15
C VAL A 145 -9.54 3.81 -14.85
N ALA A 146 -8.24 4.08 -14.96
CA ALA A 146 -7.20 3.15 -14.54
C ALA A 146 -6.45 3.70 -13.32
N ILE A 147 -5.92 2.81 -12.48
CA ILE A 147 -5.09 3.17 -11.32
C ILE A 147 -3.93 2.19 -11.20
N VAL A 148 -2.70 2.69 -11.02
CA VAL A 148 -1.56 1.84 -10.71
C VAL A 148 -1.56 1.49 -9.24
N ILE A 149 -1.57 0.19 -8.94
CA ILE A 149 -1.58 -0.34 -7.58
C ILE A 149 -0.27 -1.04 -7.21
N ALA A 150 0.65 -1.25 -8.15
CA ALA A 150 1.98 -1.78 -7.87
C ALA A 150 2.80 -0.82 -6.98
N SER A 151 3.55 -1.37 -6.02
CA SER A 151 4.44 -0.60 -5.13
C SER A 151 5.66 -0.03 -5.86
N ASP A 152 6.43 0.82 -5.17
CA ASP A 152 7.73 1.31 -5.61
C ASP A 152 8.89 0.32 -5.36
N SER A 153 8.59 -0.94 -4.98
CA SER A 153 9.62 -1.93 -4.65
C SER A 153 10.47 -2.33 -5.87
N GLU A 154 11.64 -2.93 -5.62
CA GLU A 154 12.56 -3.36 -6.68
C GLU A 154 11.88 -4.36 -7.62
N GLU A 155 11.09 -5.27 -7.07
CA GLU A 155 10.35 -6.30 -7.80
C GLU A 155 9.31 -5.71 -8.75
N CYS A 156 8.69 -4.59 -8.37
CA CYS A 156 7.68 -3.89 -9.18
C CYS A 156 8.28 -2.99 -10.27
N ARG A 157 9.61 -2.75 -10.26
CA ARG A 157 10.26 -1.76 -11.13
C ARG A 157 10.00 -1.99 -12.62
N GLU A 158 10.03 -3.23 -13.08
CA GLU A 158 9.83 -3.55 -14.49
C GLU A 158 8.37 -3.36 -14.92
N ALA A 159 7.41 -3.80 -14.08
CA ALA A 159 5.98 -3.55 -14.30
C ALA A 159 5.69 -2.04 -14.36
N LEU A 160 6.21 -1.27 -13.40
CA LEU A 160 6.11 0.19 -13.38
C LEU A 160 6.70 0.84 -14.64
N ALA A 161 7.87 0.38 -15.11
CA ALA A 161 8.50 0.92 -16.33
C ALA A 161 7.68 0.63 -17.59
N LEU A 162 7.04 -0.54 -17.67
CA LEU A 162 6.15 -0.89 -18.78
C LEU A 162 4.87 -0.03 -18.78
N ILE A 163 4.29 0.20 -17.60
CA ILE A 163 3.13 1.09 -17.43
C ILE A 163 3.51 2.54 -17.77
N GLU A 164 4.67 3.02 -17.31
CA GLU A 164 5.14 4.38 -17.59
C GLU A 164 5.32 4.63 -19.09
N LYS A 165 5.83 3.62 -19.81
CA LYS A 165 5.96 3.67 -21.27
C LYS A 165 4.61 3.77 -21.98
N ALA A 166 3.56 3.16 -21.43
CA ALA A 166 2.21 3.21 -21.98
C ALA A 166 1.43 4.47 -21.56
N ALA A 167 1.76 5.06 -20.41
CA ALA A 167 1.03 6.17 -19.80
C ALA A 167 0.72 7.36 -20.73
N PRO A 168 1.65 7.84 -21.60
CA PRO A 168 1.36 8.95 -22.52
C PRO A 168 0.26 8.68 -23.54
N HIS A 169 -0.03 7.40 -23.83
CA HIS A 169 -1.03 6.98 -24.81
C HIS A 169 -2.17 6.19 -24.16
N TRP A 170 -2.28 6.25 -22.82
CA TRP A 170 -3.34 5.55 -22.12
C TRP A 170 -4.71 6.14 -22.51
N PRO A 171 -5.71 5.32 -22.88
CA PRO A 171 -6.95 5.82 -23.49
C PRO A 171 -7.91 6.50 -22.51
N ARG A 172 -7.64 6.40 -21.20
CA ARG A 172 -8.49 6.86 -20.10
C ARG A 172 -7.63 7.58 -19.05
N PRO A 173 -8.22 8.27 -18.07
CA PRO A 173 -7.47 8.78 -16.93
C PRO A 173 -6.69 7.65 -16.24
N LEU A 174 -5.39 7.87 -16.03
CA LEU A 174 -4.48 6.96 -15.34
C LEU A 174 -4.03 7.59 -14.02
N LEU A 175 -4.54 7.07 -12.92
CA LEU A 175 -4.26 7.52 -11.56
C LEU A 175 -2.99 6.85 -11.01
N ASN A 176 -2.35 7.54 -10.06
CA ASN A 176 -1.10 7.12 -9.43
C ASN A 176 -0.03 6.74 -10.46
N ARG A 177 0.36 7.69 -11.32
CA ARG A 177 1.33 7.38 -12.38
C ARG A 177 2.66 6.83 -11.81
N PRO A 178 3.33 5.90 -12.52
CA PRO A 178 4.57 5.29 -12.03
C PRO A 178 5.69 6.29 -11.72
N ASP A 179 5.82 7.37 -12.50
CA ASP A 179 6.79 8.44 -12.25
C ASP A 179 6.62 9.13 -10.89
N LEU A 180 5.39 9.17 -10.37
CA LEU A 180 5.07 9.71 -9.05
C LEU A 180 5.19 8.67 -7.93
N ILE A 181 4.81 7.41 -8.19
CA ILE A 181 4.95 6.31 -7.21
C ILE A 181 6.41 6.16 -6.79
N GLY A 182 7.35 6.25 -7.74
CA GLY A 182 8.77 6.15 -7.45
C GLY A 182 9.33 7.24 -6.53
N ASN A 183 8.56 8.29 -6.19
CA ASN A 183 8.94 9.33 -5.22
C ASN A 183 8.63 8.95 -3.76
N LEU A 184 7.91 7.84 -3.54
CA LEU A 184 7.60 7.32 -2.21
C LEU A 184 8.80 6.61 -1.55
N ASP A 185 9.84 6.26 -2.32
CA ASP A 185 11.09 5.73 -1.75
C ASP A 185 11.59 6.71 -0.67
N ARG A 186 11.98 6.17 0.48
CA ARG A 186 12.33 6.95 1.66
C ARG A 186 13.39 8.01 1.40
N ASP A 187 14.36 7.75 0.52
CA ASP A 187 15.41 8.70 0.22
C ASP A 187 14.89 9.90 -0.60
N LYS A 188 13.97 9.65 -1.54
CA LYS A 188 13.30 10.67 -2.36
C LYS A 188 12.21 11.39 -1.59
N LEU A 189 11.43 10.69 -0.77
CA LEU A 189 10.36 11.27 0.04
C LEU A 189 10.90 12.36 0.96
N TYR A 190 12.04 12.10 1.61
CA TYR A 190 12.74 13.13 2.38
C TYR A 190 13.06 14.36 1.53
N ARG A 191 13.71 14.19 0.36
CA ARG A 191 14.08 15.31 -0.53
C ARG A 191 12.86 16.08 -1.01
N LEU A 192 11.75 15.38 -1.22
CA LEU A 192 10.48 15.94 -1.67
C LEU A 192 9.82 16.80 -0.58
N LEU A 193 9.80 16.31 0.66
CA LEU A 193 9.10 16.94 1.77
C LEU A 193 9.95 17.87 2.63
N ALA A 194 11.28 17.85 2.46
CA ALA A 194 12.19 18.74 3.18
C ALA A 194 11.77 20.21 3.03
N GLY A 195 11.81 20.94 4.15
CA GLY A 195 11.48 22.36 4.22
C GLY A 195 9.98 22.69 4.15
N VAL A 196 9.08 21.70 4.19
CA VAL A 196 7.64 21.97 4.37
C VAL A 196 7.40 22.54 5.78
N PRO A 197 6.78 23.73 5.92
CA PRO A 197 6.50 24.32 7.23
C PRO A 197 5.60 23.42 8.08
N GLY A 198 6.00 23.16 9.33
CA GLY A 198 5.24 22.34 10.28
C GLY A 198 5.34 20.84 10.05
N LEU A 199 6.22 20.38 9.15
CA LEU A 199 6.50 18.97 8.87
C LEU A 199 7.94 18.65 9.26
N ASP A 200 8.13 17.58 10.02
CA ASP A 200 9.43 17.00 10.35
C ASP A 200 9.58 15.67 9.58
N ILE A 201 10.65 15.53 8.82
CA ILE A 201 11.02 14.29 8.15
C ILE A 201 12.52 14.13 8.25
N SER A 202 12.97 12.95 8.67
CA SER A 202 14.39 12.68 8.84
C SER A 202 15.02 12.23 7.54
N VAL A 203 16.27 12.66 7.29
CA VAL A 203 17.08 12.07 6.23
C VAL A 203 17.14 10.56 6.44
N THR A 204 16.76 9.80 5.41
CA THR A 204 16.97 8.35 5.34
C THR A 204 18.14 8.10 4.39
N ALA A 205 19.34 7.92 4.94
CA ALA A 205 20.56 7.77 4.17
C ALA A 205 20.86 6.30 3.87
N PRO A 206 21.25 5.94 2.63
CA PRO A 206 21.83 4.64 2.36
C PRO A 206 23.20 4.53 3.04
N ALA A 207 23.46 3.40 3.70
CA ALA A 207 24.75 3.09 4.30
C ALA A 207 25.10 1.63 4.05
N THR A 208 26.36 1.37 3.68
CA THR A 208 26.87 0.01 3.53
C THR A 208 27.26 -0.56 4.89
N ARG A 209 27.29 -1.89 5.00
CA ARG A 209 27.85 -2.60 6.16
C ARG A 209 29.27 -2.14 6.48
N ALA A 210 30.08 -1.88 5.45
CA ALA A 210 31.46 -1.40 5.62
C ALA A 210 31.50 -0.04 6.34
N GLN A 211 30.72 0.94 5.87
CA GLN A 211 30.60 2.25 6.52
C GLN A 211 30.09 2.13 7.96
N LEU A 212 29.05 1.31 8.19
CA LEU A 212 28.52 1.10 9.55
C LEU A 212 29.54 0.40 10.47
N SER A 213 30.38 -0.49 9.93
CA SER A 213 31.46 -1.13 10.69
C SER A 213 32.60 -0.16 11.02
N GLU A 214 32.93 0.74 10.10
CA GLU A 214 33.90 1.81 10.34
C GLU A 214 33.39 2.79 11.40
N LEU A 215 32.10 3.13 11.33
CA LEU A 215 31.43 3.97 12.31
C LEU A 215 31.41 3.31 13.69
N SER A 216 31.09 2.01 13.77
CA SER A 216 31.10 1.28 15.05
C SER A 216 32.50 1.16 15.66
N GLN A 217 33.56 1.28 14.85
CA GLN A 217 34.96 1.27 15.26
C GLN A 217 35.52 2.68 15.53
N GLY A 218 34.73 3.74 15.34
CA GLY A 218 35.16 5.13 15.48
C GLY A 218 36.17 5.58 14.42
N LYS A 219 36.23 4.90 13.27
CA LYS A 219 37.10 5.27 12.14
C LYS A 219 36.52 6.40 11.30
N ILE A 220 35.20 6.48 11.26
CA ILE A 220 34.43 7.59 10.67
C ILE A 220 33.44 8.12 11.70
N VAL A 221 32.96 9.34 11.49
CA VAL A 221 31.86 9.95 12.27
C VAL A 221 30.52 9.84 11.55
N CYS A 222 29.41 10.07 12.25
CA CYS A 222 28.06 9.95 11.66
C CYS A 222 27.86 10.90 10.47
N GLU A 223 28.45 12.08 10.55
CA GLU A 223 28.37 13.15 9.55
C GLU A 223 29.02 12.76 8.22
N GLU A 224 29.93 11.78 8.20
CA GLU A 224 30.50 11.22 6.97
C GLU A 224 29.52 10.32 6.21
N ILE A 225 28.48 9.81 6.87
CA ILE A 225 27.34 9.14 6.22
C ILE A 225 26.30 10.18 5.79
N THR A 226 25.84 11.02 6.72
CA THR A 226 25.00 12.19 6.45
C THR A 226 25.06 13.17 7.61
N GLY A 227 25.03 14.48 7.32
CA GLY A 227 25.18 15.54 8.33
C GLY A 227 24.10 15.58 9.42
N GLU A 228 22.96 14.90 9.21
CA GLU A 228 21.89 14.77 10.23
C GLU A 228 22.00 13.49 11.07
N LEU A 229 22.90 12.56 10.73
CA LEU A 229 23.00 11.31 11.46
C LEU A 229 23.71 11.55 12.80
N ARG A 230 23.17 10.96 13.85
CA ARG A 230 23.73 10.95 15.21
C ARG A 230 23.05 9.85 16.01
N PHE A 231 23.74 9.37 17.03
CA PHE A 231 23.13 8.49 18.01
C PHE A 231 22.17 9.26 18.96
N PRO A 232 21.07 8.64 19.43
CA PRO A 232 20.55 7.36 18.96
C PRO A 232 20.09 7.44 17.49
N MET A 233 20.33 6.39 16.72
CA MET A 233 19.94 6.27 15.32
C MET A 233 19.00 5.08 15.09
N ILE A 234 18.23 5.14 14.01
CA ILE A 234 17.47 4.00 13.50
C ILE A 234 18.25 3.38 12.35
N VAL A 235 18.37 2.06 12.35
CA VAL A 235 18.95 1.27 11.25
C VAL A 235 17.91 0.26 10.75
N ARG A 236 17.88 0.04 9.44
CA ARG A 236 17.03 -0.98 8.79
C ARG A 236 17.78 -1.58 7.60
N PRO A 237 17.78 -2.91 7.41
CA PRO A 237 18.32 -3.48 6.17
C PRO A 237 17.48 -3.06 4.95
N ARG A 238 18.11 -2.87 3.80
CA ARG A 238 17.39 -2.56 2.55
C ARG A 238 16.53 -3.75 2.12
N GLY A 239 15.38 -3.46 1.51
CA GLY A 239 14.45 -4.48 0.99
C GLY A 239 13.61 -5.19 2.06
N THR A 240 13.76 -4.85 3.34
CA THR A 240 12.90 -5.43 4.38
C THR A 240 11.63 -4.60 4.56
N HIS A 241 10.53 -5.27 4.89
CA HIS A 241 9.21 -4.68 5.19
C HIS A 241 8.76 -5.05 6.62
N ALA A 242 7.67 -4.42 7.10
CA ALA A 242 7.04 -4.75 8.39
C ALA A 242 8.04 -4.82 9.56
N GLY A 243 8.95 -3.85 9.67
CA GLY A 243 9.91 -3.72 10.79
C GLY A 243 10.98 -4.81 10.89
N VAL A 244 11.08 -5.73 9.92
CA VAL A 244 12.11 -6.79 9.95
C VAL A 244 13.51 -6.17 9.94
N GLY A 245 14.27 -6.42 10.99
CA GLY A 245 15.63 -5.90 11.17
C GLY A 245 15.71 -4.43 11.55
N LEU A 246 14.59 -3.74 11.75
CA LEU A 246 14.55 -2.36 12.23
C LEU A 246 15.04 -2.32 13.68
N ALA A 247 16.00 -1.46 13.98
CA ALA A 247 16.51 -1.28 15.34
C ALA A 247 16.83 0.19 15.64
N LYS A 248 16.66 0.57 16.91
CA LYS A 248 17.21 1.80 17.47
C LYS A 248 18.54 1.45 18.14
N LEU A 249 19.59 2.18 17.80
CA LEU A 249 20.93 1.99 18.30
C LEU A 249 21.34 3.23 19.08
N ASP A 250 21.69 3.07 20.35
CA ASP A 250 22.00 4.18 21.24
C ASP A 250 23.46 4.65 21.13
N ASP A 251 24.37 3.80 20.65
CA ASP A 251 25.80 4.11 20.49
C ASP A 251 26.51 3.15 19.50
N ALA A 252 27.82 3.38 19.33
CA ALA A 252 28.69 2.58 18.46
C ALA A 252 28.79 1.11 18.91
N GLY A 253 28.70 0.83 20.21
CA GLY A 253 28.70 -0.54 20.74
C GLY A 253 27.42 -1.29 20.36
N ALA A 254 26.26 -0.64 20.50
CA ALA A 254 24.98 -1.17 20.03
C ALA A 254 25.00 -1.42 18.52
N LEU A 255 25.62 -0.54 17.72
CA LEU A 255 25.81 -0.74 16.28
C LEU A 255 26.67 -1.96 15.98
N ALA A 256 27.80 -2.15 16.67
CA ALA A 256 28.65 -3.32 16.48
C ALA A 256 27.91 -4.63 16.80
N ALA A 257 27.15 -4.66 17.90
CA ALA A 257 26.34 -5.82 18.29
C ALA A 257 25.26 -6.13 17.25
N TYR A 258 24.53 -5.11 16.78
CA TYR A 258 23.53 -5.24 15.73
C TYR A 258 24.11 -5.84 14.44
N LEU A 259 25.28 -5.34 13.99
CA LEU A 259 25.92 -5.85 12.78
C LEU A 259 26.39 -7.30 12.93
N ALA A 260 26.78 -7.75 14.13
CA ALA A 260 27.21 -9.12 14.37
C ALA A 260 26.09 -10.15 14.17
N GLU A 261 24.83 -9.75 14.36
CA GLU A 261 23.65 -10.61 14.21
C GLU A 261 23.03 -10.56 12.80
N ARG A 262 23.62 -9.76 11.89
CA ARG A 262 23.06 -9.43 10.58
C ARG A 262 24.02 -9.80 9.45
N GLN A 263 23.48 -10.23 8.32
CA GLN A 263 24.25 -10.64 7.13
C GLN A 263 24.09 -9.67 5.96
N GLU A 264 23.08 -8.80 6.04
CA GLU A 264 22.74 -7.80 5.03
C GLU A 264 23.91 -6.82 4.81
N GLN A 265 24.09 -6.39 3.56
CA GLN A 265 25.20 -5.53 3.16
C GLN A 265 24.82 -4.05 3.03
N ASP A 266 23.53 -3.78 2.82
CA ASP A 266 23.03 -2.44 2.60
C ASP A 266 21.91 -2.11 3.59
N PHE A 267 21.97 -0.90 4.13
CA PHE A 267 21.08 -0.41 5.16
C PHE A 267 20.56 0.98 4.80
N PHE A 268 19.44 1.32 5.42
CA PHE A 268 19.01 2.68 5.62
C PHE A 268 19.29 3.08 7.07
N VAL A 269 19.87 4.26 7.25
CA VAL A 269 20.05 4.88 8.56
C VAL A 269 19.40 6.24 8.61
N ALA A 270 18.80 6.55 9.75
CA ALA A 270 18.21 7.85 10.03
C ALA A 270 18.45 8.21 11.49
N ARG A 271 18.39 9.50 11.81
CA ARG A 271 18.31 9.90 13.21
C ARG A 271 17.09 9.30 13.89
N PHE A 272 17.23 8.90 15.15
CA PHE A 272 16.05 8.69 15.99
C PHE A 272 15.42 10.05 16.32
N VAL A 273 14.09 10.12 16.20
CA VAL A 273 13.28 11.26 16.63
C VAL A 273 12.43 10.77 17.79
N ASP A 274 12.65 11.34 18.97
CA ASP A 274 11.79 11.06 20.10
C ASP A 274 10.47 11.81 19.92
N TYR A 275 9.38 11.05 19.75
CA TYR A 275 8.02 11.55 19.59
C TYR A 275 7.10 11.03 20.70
N ALA A 276 7.67 10.58 21.82
CA ALA A 276 6.89 10.29 23.01
C ALA A 276 6.14 11.56 23.44
N SER A 277 4.86 11.38 23.74
CA SER A 277 4.03 12.42 24.33
C SER A 277 4.38 12.60 25.82
N PRO A 278 3.87 13.64 26.50
CA PRO A 278 4.20 13.91 27.90
C PRO A 278 3.87 12.78 28.89
N ASP A 279 2.99 11.85 28.52
CA ASP A 279 2.65 10.65 29.29
C ASP A 279 3.67 9.50 29.12
N GLY A 280 4.72 9.71 28.30
CA GLY A 280 5.73 8.71 27.98
C GLY A 280 5.29 7.68 26.93
N LEU A 281 4.08 7.82 26.38
CA LEU A 281 3.57 6.95 25.32
C LEU A 281 3.79 7.55 23.94
N TYR A 282 3.98 6.67 22.96
CA TYR A 282 4.15 7.00 21.55
C TYR A 282 2.81 6.86 20.83
N ARG A 283 2.50 7.81 19.94
CA ARG A 283 1.28 7.84 19.12
C ARG A 283 1.65 7.85 17.65
N LYS A 284 1.26 6.80 16.93
CA LYS A 284 1.41 6.69 15.48
C LYS A 284 0.04 6.78 14.82
N TYR A 285 -0.08 7.69 13.86
CA TYR A 285 -1.26 7.89 13.04
C TYR A 285 -1.02 7.30 11.66
N ARG A 286 -2.03 6.63 11.11
CA ARG A 286 -2.09 6.31 9.68
C ARG A 286 -3.16 7.16 9.02
N LEU A 287 -2.79 7.86 7.97
CA LEU A 287 -3.68 8.71 7.18
C LEU A 287 -3.80 8.18 5.75
N ALA A 288 -4.99 8.23 5.17
CA ALA A 288 -5.19 8.12 3.74
C ALA A 288 -5.30 9.50 3.11
N MET A 289 -4.50 9.74 2.09
CA MET A 289 -4.59 10.90 1.22
C MET A 289 -5.41 10.47 0.01
N VAL A 290 -6.58 11.09 -0.18
CA VAL A 290 -7.50 10.80 -1.28
C VAL A 290 -7.82 12.11 -1.99
N ASP A 291 -7.36 12.25 -3.23
CA ASP A 291 -7.53 13.46 -4.06
C ASP A 291 -7.18 14.74 -3.30
N GLY A 292 -5.97 14.79 -2.74
CA GLY A 292 -5.49 15.96 -1.99
C GLY A 292 -5.94 16.04 -0.54
N LYS A 293 -6.92 15.24 -0.12
CA LYS A 293 -7.55 15.36 1.20
C LYS A 293 -7.11 14.24 2.17
N PRO A 294 -6.68 14.58 3.40
CA PRO A 294 -6.34 13.59 4.42
C PRO A 294 -7.58 12.99 5.09
N TYR A 295 -7.47 11.72 5.49
CA TYR A 295 -8.48 10.98 6.27
C TYR A 295 -7.80 10.08 7.30
N ALA A 296 -8.30 10.04 8.54
CA ALA A 296 -7.80 9.13 9.57
C ALA A 296 -8.15 7.66 9.28
N CYS A 297 -7.12 6.80 9.18
CA CYS A 297 -7.27 5.35 9.11
C CYS A 297 -7.27 4.72 10.51
N HIS A 298 -6.24 5.02 11.31
CA HIS A 298 -6.14 4.57 12.70
C HIS A 298 -5.12 5.40 13.50
N MET A 299 -5.21 5.30 14.82
CA MET A 299 -4.17 5.74 15.76
C MET A 299 -3.74 4.56 16.64
N ALA A 300 -2.44 4.29 16.70
CA ALA A 300 -1.86 3.27 17.55
C ALA A 300 -1.07 3.93 18.69
N ILE A 301 -1.26 3.43 19.91
CA ILE A 301 -0.61 3.96 21.12
C ILE A 301 0.18 2.85 21.81
N ALA A 302 1.46 3.08 22.11
CA ALA A 302 2.29 2.12 22.83
C ALA A 302 3.36 2.78 23.69
N ASP A 303 3.97 2.00 24.59
CA ASP A 303 5.13 2.36 25.42
C ASP A 303 6.48 2.14 24.69
N ARG A 304 6.42 1.85 23.38
CA ARG A 304 7.55 1.62 22.49
C ARG A 304 7.41 2.48 21.24
N TRP A 305 8.54 2.84 20.63
CA TRP A 305 8.58 3.76 19.49
C TRP A 305 8.35 3.08 18.14
N ASP A 306 8.62 1.80 18.01
CA ASP A 306 8.48 1.01 16.78
C ASP A 306 7.07 0.42 16.66
N ILE A 307 6.09 1.33 16.61
CA ILE A 307 4.67 0.98 16.65
C ILE A 307 4.18 0.51 15.29
N TRP A 308 3.41 -0.58 15.30
CA TRP A 308 2.37 -0.83 14.32
C TRP A 308 1.07 -1.21 15.04
N TYR A 309 -0.07 -1.13 14.36
CA TYR A 309 -1.37 -1.24 15.03
C TYR A 309 -1.55 -2.55 15.83
N LEU A 310 -1.09 -3.69 15.29
CA LEU A 310 -1.14 -4.99 15.97
C LEU A 310 -0.25 -5.12 17.22
N ASN A 311 0.90 -4.42 17.30
CA ASN A 311 1.80 -4.48 18.47
C ASN A 311 1.46 -3.43 19.54
N ALA A 312 0.55 -2.50 19.25
CA ALA A 312 0.04 -1.52 20.20
C ALA A 312 -0.99 -2.10 21.19
N PHE A 313 -1.50 -3.31 20.91
CA PHE A 313 -2.48 -4.01 21.73
C PHE A 313 -3.74 -3.17 22.02
N MET A 314 -4.19 -2.38 21.03
CA MET A 314 -5.33 -1.45 21.16
C MET A 314 -6.60 -2.14 21.66
N ALA A 315 -6.88 -3.37 21.19
CA ALA A 315 -8.07 -4.14 21.59
C ALA A 315 -8.17 -4.39 23.10
N PHE A 316 -7.04 -4.38 23.81
CA PHE A 316 -6.94 -4.73 25.23
C PHE A 316 -6.90 -3.52 26.16
N SER A 317 -7.03 -2.29 25.63
CA SER A 317 -7.06 -1.06 26.44
C SER A 317 -8.24 -0.20 26.05
N GLU A 318 -9.17 0.00 26.98
CA GLU A 318 -10.31 0.90 26.79
C GLU A 318 -9.87 2.35 26.66
N GLU A 319 -8.88 2.78 27.44
CA GLU A 319 -8.31 4.12 27.38
C GLU A 319 -7.70 4.43 26.01
N LYS A 320 -6.85 3.54 25.47
CA LYS A 320 -6.28 3.72 24.13
C LYS A 320 -7.36 3.79 23.05
N ARG A 321 -8.40 2.95 23.16
CA ARG A 321 -9.53 2.96 22.22
C ARG A 321 -10.37 4.23 22.33
N ALA A 322 -10.57 4.76 23.54
CA ALA A 322 -11.28 6.01 23.74
C ALA A 322 -10.51 7.19 23.13
N GLU A 323 -9.18 7.18 23.24
CA GLU A 323 -8.34 8.19 22.61
C GLU A 323 -8.36 8.11 21.08
N GLU A 324 -8.25 6.91 20.49
CA GLU A 324 -8.41 6.72 19.04
C GLU A 324 -9.80 7.16 18.55
N ALA A 325 -10.86 6.87 19.32
CA ALA A 325 -12.21 7.32 19.01
C ALA A 325 -12.30 8.86 18.97
N ALA A 326 -11.73 9.54 19.97
CA ALA A 326 -11.69 10.99 20.04
C ALA A 326 -10.88 11.59 18.87
N PHE A 327 -9.73 10.99 18.54
CA PHE A 327 -8.93 11.37 17.38
C PHE A 327 -9.74 11.27 16.07
N MET A 328 -10.46 10.17 15.84
CA MET A 328 -11.25 10.01 14.61
C MET A 328 -12.45 10.96 14.55
N LEU A 329 -13.09 11.23 15.70
CA LEU A 329 -14.21 12.16 15.79
C LEU A 329 -13.79 13.59 15.45
N GLU A 330 -12.68 14.04 16.04
CA GLU A 330 -12.18 15.41 15.92
C GLU A 330 -11.18 15.59 14.78
N PHE A 331 -10.95 14.57 13.95
CA PHE A 331 -9.88 14.55 12.96
C PHE A 331 -9.87 15.79 12.06
N ASP A 332 -11.00 16.10 11.44
CA ASP A 332 -11.14 17.20 10.48
C ASP A 332 -10.92 18.56 11.15
N HIS A 333 -11.44 18.75 12.37
CA HIS A 333 -11.47 20.04 13.07
C HIS A 333 -10.27 20.30 13.98
N ALA A 334 -9.54 19.25 14.40
CA ALA A 334 -8.45 19.36 15.36
C ALA A 334 -7.09 18.89 14.81
N PHE A 335 -7.00 17.70 14.20
CA PHE A 335 -5.72 17.16 13.71
C PHE A 335 -5.40 17.72 12.32
N ALA A 336 -6.30 17.51 11.35
CA ALA A 336 -6.12 17.97 9.98
C ALA A 336 -6.05 19.50 9.89
N ALA A 337 -6.89 20.21 10.66
CA ALA A 337 -6.86 21.68 10.71
C ALA A 337 -5.53 22.23 11.25
N ARG A 338 -4.96 21.61 12.29
CA ARG A 338 -3.68 22.01 12.89
C ARG A 338 -2.51 21.80 11.93
N HIS A 339 -2.53 20.67 11.22
CA HIS A 339 -1.48 20.27 10.30
C HIS A 339 -1.77 20.66 8.84
N LYS A 340 -2.72 21.57 8.60
CA LYS A 340 -3.24 21.88 7.27
C LYS A 340 -2.13 22.21 6.26
N ILE A 341 -1.21 23.10 6.63
CA ILE A 341 -0.11 23.52 5.74
C ILE A 341 0.79 22.32 5.39
N ALA A 342 1.15 21.51 6.39
CA ALA A 342 2.00 20.35 6.20
C ALA A 342 1.31 19.28 5.32
N LEU A 343 0.04 18.98 5.58
CA LEU A 343 -0.74 18.00 4.84
C LEU A 343 -1.00 18.44 3.39
N ASP A 344 -1.37 19.71 3.18
CA ASP A 344 -1.60 20.27 1.84
C ASP A 344 -0.31 20.25 1.01
N GLU A 345 0.81 20.72 1.56
CA GLU A 345 2.09 20.74 0.86
C GLU A 345 2.63 19.33 0.61
N MET A 346 2.49 18.41 1.57
CA MET A 346 2.85 17.01 1.38
C MET A 346 2.03 16.40 0.23
N SER A 347 0.71 16.58 0.24
CA SER A 347 -0.13 16.06 -0.84
C SER A 347 0.23 16.66 -2.19
N ARG A 348 0.46 17.97 -2.26
CA ARG A 348 0.84 18.68 -3.49
C ARG A 348 2.18 18.19 -4.05
N ARG A 349 3.16 17.94 -3.18
CA ARG A 349 4.50 17.52 -3.62
C ARG A 349 4.55 16.03 -3.98
N VAL A 350 3.85 15.16 -3.24
CA VAL A 350 3.72 13.73 -3.56
C VAL A 350 2.95 13.54 -4.88
N GLY A 351 1.86 14.29 -5.06
CA GLY A 351 1.12 14.37 -6.32
C GLY A 351 0.32 13.12 -6.71
N LEU A 352 0.30 12.08 -5.87
CA LEU A 352 -0.52 10.89 -6.09
C LEU A 352 -1.99 11.14 -5.73
N ASP A 353 -2.88 10.53 -6.51
CA ASP A 353 -4.34 10.59 -6.29
C ASP A 353 -4.74 9.84 -5.00
N TYR A 354 -4.08 8.72 -4.72
CA TYR A 354 -4.27 7.94 -3.51
C TYR A 354 -2.95 7.43 -2.95
N PHE A 355 -2.65 7.75 -1.69
CA PHE A 355 -1.53 7.18 -0.96
C PHE A 355 -1.78 7.23 0.55
N ILE A 356 -0.95 6.54 1.30
CA ILE A 356 -1.02 6.41 2.75
C ILE A 356 0.21 7.08 3.36
N VAL A 357 0.01 7.67 4.54
CA VAL A 357 1.09 8.28 5.32
C VAL A 357 1.03 7.73 6.73
N ASP A 358 2.18 7.28 7.22
CA ASP A 358 2.38 6.97 8.62
C ASP A 358 3.18 8.10 9.28
N CYS A 359 2.59 8.70 10.31
CA CYS A 359 3.12 9.89 10.95
C CYS A 359 2.88 9.92 12.47
N ALA A 360 3.47 10.90 13.14
CA ALA A 360 3.29 11.22 14.55
C ALA A 360 3.26 12.74 14.75
N GLU A 361 3.04 13.18 15.99
CA GLU A 361 3.39 14.54 16.42
C GLU A 361 4.70 14.47 17.21
N ASN A 362 5.73 15.20 16.77
CA ASN A 362 6.99 15.27 17.54
C ASN A 362 6.84 16.17 18.78
N GLN A 363 7.91 16.30 19.58
CA GLN A 363 7.91 17.14 20.80
C GLN A 363 7.62 18.64 20.53
N LYS A 364 7.83 19.12 19.30
CA LYS A 364 7.50 20.48 18.86
C LYS A 364 6.08 20.60 18.29
N ARG A 365 5.32 19.51 18.28
CA ARG A 365 3.99 19.37 17.66
C ARG A 365 4.01 19.58 16.14
N GLU A 366 5.14 19.31 15.50
CA GLU A 366 5.23 19.23 14.05
C GLU A 366 4.75 17.84 13.61
N LEU A 367 4.24 17.75 12.38
CA LEU A 367 3.86 16.47 11.76
C LEU A 367 5.12 15.70 11.39
N LEU A 368 5.48 14.70 12.20
CA LEU A 368 6.60 13.82 11.96
C LEU A 368 6.19 12.73 10.97
N VAL A 369 6.76 12.72 9.77
CA VAL A 369 6.49 11.69 8.74
C VAL A 369 7.52 10.58 8.84
N PHE A 370 7.05 9.33 8.97
CA PHE A 370 7.91 8.13 8.98
C PHE A 370 8.04 7.51 7.59
N GLU A 371 6.92 7.42 6.88
CA GLU A 371 6.81 6.87 5.54
C GLU A 371 5.54 7.35 4.85
N ALA A 372 5.59 7.36 3.53
CA ALA A 372 4.42 7.40 2.67
C ALA A 372 4.53 6.19 1.73
N ASP A 373 3.42 5.50 1.50
CA ASP A 373 3.36 4.33 0.64
C ASP A 373 2.05 4.34 -0.14
N ASN A 374 1.98 3.62 -1.27
CA ASN A 374 0.72 3.41 -1.97
C ASN A 374 0.05 2.09 -1.60
N THR A 375 0.74 1.16 -0.93
CA THR A 375 0.25 -0.23 -0.74
C THR A 375 -0.27 -0.56 0.65
N ALA A 376 -0.23 0.36 1.62
CA ALA A 376 -0.80 0.10 2.93
C ALA A 376 -2.30 -0.16 2.88
N VAL A 377 -2.71 -1.14 3.68
CA VAL A 377 -4.10 -1.61 3.74
C VAL A 377 -4.97 -0.61 4.50
N VAL A 378 -6.07 -0.21 3.87
CA VAL A 378 -7.21 0.45 4.53
C VAL A 378 -8.41 -0.48 4.40
N HIS A 379 -8.99 -0.89 5.52
CA HIS A 379 -10.03 -1.91 5.57
C HIS A 379 -11.04 -1.62 6.68
N ASN A 380 -12.20 -2.24 6.61
CA ASN A 380 -13.24 -2.18 7.64
C ASN A 380 -13.51 -3.58 8.23
N MET A 381 -12.45 -4.22 8.73
CA MET A 381 -12.52 -5.58 9.31
C MET A 381 -12.41 -5.57 10.84
N ASP A 382 -12.03 -4.45 11.46
CA ASP A 382 -11.92 -4.36 12.91
C ASP A 382 -13.29 -4.63 13.57
N PRO A 383 -13.37 -5.51 14.60
CA PRO A 383 -14.65 -5.92 15.17
C PRO A 383 -15.42 -4.72 15.75
N PRO A 384 -16.65 -4.41 15.27
CA PRO A 384 -17.42 -3.27 15.77
C PRO A 384 -17.75 -3.34 17.26
N ALA A 385 -17.81 -4.54 17.84
CA ALA A 385 -17.97 -4.74 19.28
C ALA A 385 -16.78 -4.20 20.10
N VAL A 386 -15.58 -4.16 19.51
CA VAL A 386 -14.35 -3.64 20.14
C VAL A 386 -14.06 -2.21 19.67
N PHE A 387 -14.27 -1.92 18.40
CA PHE A 387 -13.93 -0.63 17.76
C PHE A 387 -15.16 0.01 17.09
N PRO A 388 -16.22 0.39 17.85
CA PRO A 388 -17.49 0.83 17.27
C PRO A 388 -17.39 2.12 16.42
N TYR A 389 -16.36 2.93 16.63
CA TYR A 389 -16.11 4.19 15.91
C TYR A 389 -15.42 3.99 14.55
N LYS A 390 -14.80 2.84 14.28
CA LYS A 390 -14.06 2.60 13.03
C LYS A 390 -14.95 2.44 11.80
N PRO A 391 -16.06 1.65 11.84
CA PRO A 391 -16.90 1.50 10.66
C PRO A 391 -17.43 2.80 10.03
N PRO A 392 -17.98 3.77 10.78
CA PRO A 392 -18.37 5.04 10.17
C PRO A 392 -17.19 5.83 9.61
N GLN A 393 -16.00 5.75 10.24
CA GLN A 393 -14.81 6.41 9.73
C GLN A 393 -14.30 5.77 8.43
N MET A 394 -14.23 4.44 8.35
CA MET A 394 -13.74 3.73 7.14
C MET A 394 -14.65 3.99 5.94
N ARG A 395 -15.97 4.01 6.16
CA ARG A 395 -16.94 4.36 5.10
C ARG A 395 -16.73 5.77 4.54
N LYS A 396 -16.23 6.74 5.32
CA LYS A 396 -15.88 8.08 4.79
C LYS A 396 -14.73 7.98 3.78
N ILE A 397 -13.72 7.15 4.06
CA ILE A 397 -12.58 6.94 3.17
C ILE A 397 -13.03 6.24 1.89
N PHE A 398 -13.83 5.18 2.01
CA PHE A 398 -14.35 4.44 0.85
C PHE A 398 -15.22 5.33 -0.04
N ALA A 399 -16.09 6.14 0.57
CA ALA A 399 -16.87 7.14 -0.15
C ALA A 399 -15.99 8.20 -0.85
N ALA A 400 -14.91 8.63 -0.22
CA ALA A 400 -13.96 9.56 -0.83
C ALA A 400 -13.24 8.95 -2.04
N PHE A 401 -12.79 7.70 -1.91
CA PHE A 401 -12.09 6.98 -2.98
C PHE A 401 -13.00 6.72 -4.18
N THR A 402 -14.22 6.22 -3.95
CA THR A 402 -15.22 6.01 -5.01
C THR A 402 -15.65 7.32 -5.69
N ALA A 403 -15.73 8.43 -4.94
CA ALA A 403 -15.99 9.75 -5.48
C ALA A 403 -14.82 10.29 -6.32
N MET A 404 -13.57 10.06 -5.91
CA MET A 404 -12.38 10.38 -6.68
C MET A 404 -12.40 9.67 -8.03
N LEU A 405 -12.56 8.34 -8.04
CA LEU A 405 -12.67 7.55 -9.27
C LEU A 405 -13.74 8.09 -10.22
N SER A 406 -14.91 8.43 -9.68
CA SER A 406 -16.03 8.98 -10.45
C SER A 406 -15.75 10.37 -11.03
N ARG A 407 -14.97 11.23 -10.35
CA ARG A 407 -14.56 12.53 -10.88
C ARG A 407 -13.62 12.39 -12.07
N HIS A 408 -12.59 11.55 -11.93
CA HIS A 408 -11.61 11.36 -13.00
C HIS A 408 -12.24 10.74 -14.24
N ALA A 409 -13.08 9.71 -14.08
CA ALA A 409 -13.79 9.09 -15.20
C ALA A 409 -14.57 10.12 -16.05
N ARG A 410 -15.33 11.02 -15.41
CA ARG A 410 -16.08 12.10 -16.10
C ARG A 410 -15.17 13.09 -16.81
N ALA A 411 -14.07 13.52 -16.17
CA ALA A 411 -13.12 14.43 -16.79
C ALA A 411 -12.43 13.82 -18.04
N GLY A 412 -12.24 12.49 -18.03
CA GLY A 412 -11.75 11.75 -19.19
C GLY A 412 -12.73 11.70 -20.35
N GLU A 413 -14.03 11.57 -20.07
CA GLU A 413 -15.09 11.63 -21.10
C GLU A 413 -15.16 13.01 -21.76
N GLU A 414 -15.10 14.09 -20.96
CA GLU A 414 -15.14 15.48 -21.45
C GLU A 414 -13.88 15.86 -22.27
N SER A 415 -12.74 15.25 -21.99
CA SER A 415 -11.49 15.50 -22.74
C SER A 415 -11.41 14.72 -24.05
N ALA A 416 -12.22 13.67 -24.21
CA ALA A 416 -12.26 12.80 -25.38
C ALA A 416 -13.41 13.15 -26.36
N ALA A 417 -14.40 13.94 -25.91
CA ALA A 417 -15.49 14.49 -26.72
C ALA A 417 -15.09 15.82 -27.37
#